data_AF-A0A1D7QAL3-F1
#
_entry.id   AF-A0A1D7QAL3-F1
#
_cell.length_a   1.000
_cell.length_b   1.000
_cell.length_c   1.000
_cell.angle_alpha   90.00
_cell.angle_beta   90.00
_cell.angle_gamma   90.00
#
_symmetry.space_group_name_H-M   'P 1'
#
loop_
_entity.id
_entity.type
_entity.pdbx_description
1 polymer ?
#
loop_
_entity_poly.entity_id
_entity_poly.type
_entity_poly.pdbx_seq_one_letter_code
_entity_poly.pdbx_strand_id
1 'polypeptide(L)'
;MKNFKICLLGLALLGFGTACKKNPPTTGTDVTTGTLIDYKNSPHQLSVGYYRTWRDSVTESGNATSMRRLPDSLDMVMVFPDYTPPENAYWNVLKTNYVPYLHTKGTKVIITIGDLNSATTTGGQDSTGYAAWAKTIYDKWVTEYNLDGIDIDVESNPTGTTLTKKVAAVKALSKYFGPRSGTGKKFIYDTNQNPTTFFTSIYKLIDYTFLQAYGRSTSNLTSTFNLYAAYITPDKFLPGFSFYEENGASWGDVQYPDATLQSRCYQYARWQPTQGTKGGVFSYAIDRDVPYITNSIIAADYAVTKKLIKIMNP
;
A
#
# COMPACT_ATOMS: atom_id res chain seq x y z
N MET A 1 -51.56 67.70 20.71
CA MET A 1 -50.58 68.11 21.74
C MET A 1 -49.19 67.75 21.24
N LYS A 2 -48.33 68.77 21.08
CA LYS A 2 -46.84 68.84 21.16
C LYS A 2 -46.06 67.52 20.95
N ASN A 3 -44.97 67.40 20.19
CA ASN A 3 -44.08 68.35 19.50
C ASN A 3 -43.09 67.54 18.64
N PHE A 4 -42.61 68.17 17.58
CA PHE A 4 -41.32 67.94 16.90
C PHE A 4 -40.15 67.61 17.84
N LYS A 5 -39.20 66.79 17.36
CA LYS A 5 -37.77 67.17 17.32
C LYS A 5 -36.93 66.21 16.47
N ILE A 6 -36.48 66.73 15.33
CA ILE A 6 -35.23 66.37 14.65
C ILE A 6 -34.07 66.70 15.59
N CYS A 7 -33.08 65.82 15.69
CA CYS A 7 -31.74 66.18 16.14
C CYS A 7 -30.71 65.53 15.23
N LEU A 8 -29.98 66.39 14.53
CA LEU A 8 -28.81 66.13 13.70
C LEU A 8 -27.58 66.37 14.60
N LEU A 9 -26.61 65.46 14.62
CA LEU A 9 -25.15 65.69 14.66
C LEU A 9 -24.43 64.50 15.31
N GLY A 10 -23.34 64.05 14.66
CA GLY A 10 -22.39 63.12 15.25
C GLY A 10 -21.50 62.45 14.22
N LEU A 11 -20.69 63.24 13.52
CA LEU A 11 -19.62 62.73 12.66
C LEU A 11 -18.51 62.14 13.56
N ALA A 12 -18.19 60.85 13.39
CA ALA A 12 -16.95 60.26 13.88
C ALA A 12 -16.37 59.34 12.79
N LEU A 13 -15.37 59.84 12.09
CA LEU A 13 -14.44 59.02 11.29
C LEU A 13 -13.60 58.17 12.26
N LEU A 14 -13.60 56.85 12.09
CA LEU A 14 -12.50 55.97 12.50
C LEU A 14 -12.43 54.82 11.49
N GLY A 15 -11.24 54.66 10.90
CA GLY A 15 -10.97 53.74 9.82
C GLY A 15 -10.57 52.32 10.24
N PHE A 16 -10.29 51.55 9.19
CA PHE A 16 -9.58 50.26 9.13
C PHE A 16 -10.21 49.05 9.83
N GLY A 17 -10.45 48.01 9.02
CA GLY A 17 -10.73 46.67 9.51
C GLY A 17 -11.30 45.76 8.44
N THR A 18 -10.51 45.46 7.40
CA THR A 18 -10.72 44.30 6.52
C THR A 18 -10.99 43.08 7.39
N ALA A 19 -12.21 42.53 7.32
CA ALA A 19 -12.58 41.33 8.04
C ALA A 19 -11.75 40.14 7.55
N CYS A 20 -10.77 39.74 8.36
CA CYS A 20 -10.04 38.50 8.23
C CYS A 20 -11.02 37.32 8.25
N LYS A 21 -11.12 36.60 7.13
CA LYS A 21 -11.56 35.21 7.12
C LYS A 21 -10.60 34.42 8.01
N LYS A 22 -11.08 33.87 9.12
CA LYS A 22 -10.36 32.89 9.93
C LYS A 22 -10.17 31.63 9.09
N ASN A 23 -8.96 31.44 8.55
CA ASN A 23 -8.52 30.11 8.13
C ASN A 23 -8.32 29.26 9.39
N PRO A 24 -8.73 27.98 9.40
CA PRO A 24 -8.37 27.06 10.47
C PRO A 24 -6.84 26.87 10.49
N PRO A 25 -6.26 26.55 11.65
CA PRO A 25 -4.81 26.50 11.81
C PRO A 25 -4.20 25.36 10.98
N THR A 26 -3.42 25.73 9.96
CA THR A 26 -2.48 24.85 9.27
C THR A 26 -1.27 24.63 10.18
N THR A 27 -1.39 23.72 11.15
CA THR A 27 -0.23 23.18 11.87
C THR A 27 0.20 21.87 11.25
N GLY A 28 0.99 22.01 10.20
CA GLY A 28 1.83 20.99 9.60
C GLY A 28 2.77 21.75 8.68
N THR A 29 4.06 21.74 8.96
CA THR A 29 5.06 22.21 8.01
C THR A 29 4.84 21.45 6.71
N ASP A 30 4.37 22.12 5.65
CA ASP A 30 4.28 21.54 4.32
C ASP A 30 5.68 21.10 3.92
N VAL A 31 5.95 19.81 4.08
CA VAL A 31 7.15 19.18 3.54
C VAL A 31 7.04 19.39 2.03
N THR A 32 7.94 20.19 1.46
CA THR A 32 7.93 20.40 0.02
C THR A 32 8.01 19.06 -0.70
N THR A 33 7.36 18.94 -1.85
CA THR A 33 7.35 17.68 -2.62
C THR A 33 8.77 17.18 -2.93
N GLY A 34 9.73 18.10 -3.14
CA GLY A 34 11.15 17.76 -3.29
C GLY A 34 11.72 17.04 -2.07
N THR A 35 11.55 17.61 -0.87
CA THR A 35 12.03 17.00 0.38
C THR A 35 11.40 15.63 0.68
N LEU A 36 10.14 15.40 0.27
CA LEU A 36 9.48 14.11 0.40
C LEU A 36 10.07 13.06 -0.56
N ILE A 37 10.30 13.43 -1.81
CA ILE A 37 10.90 12.54 -2.82
C ILE A 37 12.33 12.19 -2.41
N ASP A 38 13.11 13.16 -1.92
CA ASP A 38 14.48 12.93 -1.44
C ASP A 38 14.50 11.95 -0.27
N TYR A 39 13.58 12.11 0.69
CA TYR A 39 13.39 11.14 1.78
C TYR A 39 13.10 9.73 1.24
N LYS A 40 12.16 9.59 0.29
CA LYS A 40 11.81 8.29 -0.31
C LYS A 40 12.93 7.66 -1.13
N ASN A 41 13.88 8.45 -1.61
CA ASN A 41 15.07 7.97 -2.29
C ASN A 41 16.22 7.61 -1.32
N SER A 42 16.14 8.05 -0.07
CA SER A 42 17.12 7.71 0.97
C SER A 42 16.83 6.33 1.59
N PRO A 43 17.81 5.66 2.22
CA PRO A 43 17.55 4.46 3.00
C PRO A 43 16.60 4.73 4.17
N HIS A 44 15.45 4.05 4.18
CA HIS A 44 14.45 4.11 5.25
C HIS A 44 13.63 2.81 5.26
N GLN A 45 12.89 2.57 6.34
CA GLN A 45 11.95 1.45 6.42
C GLN A 45 10.64 1.79 5.71
N LEU A 46 10.28 0.96 4.75
CA LEU A 46 9.15 1.16 3.84
C LEU A 46 7.80 1.00 4.54
N SER A 47 6.85 1.85 4.17
CA SER A 47 5.43 1.69 4.49
C SER A 47 4.63 1.37 3.23
N VAL A 48 3.90 0.27 3.31
CA VAL A 48 3.16 -0.31 2.18
C VAL A 48 1.71 -0.58 2.56
N GLY A 49 0.78 -0.42 1.63
CA GLY A 49 -0.63 -0.76 1.87
C GLY A 49 -1.30 -1.47 0.69
N TYR A 50 -2.03 -2.55 0.97
CA TYR A 50 -2.95 -3.16 0.01
C TYR A 50 -4.27 -2.40 0.00
N TYR A 51 -4.59 -1.83 -1.15
CA TYR A 51 -5.79 -1.05 -1.38
C TYR A 51 -6.78 -1.88 -2.19
N ARG A 52 -7.89 -2.26 -1.57
CA ARG A 52 -8.93 -3.12 -2.15
C ARG A 52 -9.71 -2.32 -3.19
N THR A 53 -9.59 -2.66 -4.48
CA THR A 53 -10.16 -1.83 -5.56
C THR A 53 -11.68 -1.70 -5.45
N TRP A 54 -12.36 -2.73 -4.94
CA TRP A 54 -13.81 -2.74 -4.74
C TRP A 54 -14.29 -1.84 -3.58
N ARG A 55 -13.37 -1.20 -2.87
CA ARG A 55 -13.64 -0.22 -1.81
C ARG A 55 -13.28 1.21 -2.19
N ASP A 56 -12.83 1.44 -3.42
CA ASP A 56 -12.65 2.80 -3.92
C ASP A 56 -14.00 3.49 -4.16
N SER A 57 -14.07 4.77 -3.83
CA SER A 57 -15.23 5.65 -4.03
C SER A 57 -15.73 5.71 -5.47
N VAL A 58 -14.87 5.44 -6.47
CA VAL A 58 -15.29 5.43 -7.88
C VAL A 58 -15.78 4.06 -8.34
N THR A 59 -15.56 3.00 -7.56
CA THR A 59 -15.92 1.64 -7.95
C THR A 59 -17.41 1.37 -7.77
N GLU A 60 -17.98 1.78 -6.64
CA GLU A 60 -19.39 1.61 -6.29
C GLU A 60 -19.88 2.71 -5.35
N SER A 61 -21.17 3.05 -5.46
CA SER A 61 -21.84 3.98 -4.54
C SER A 61 -21.82 3.44 -3.11
N GLY A 62 -21.49 4.30 -2.15
CA GLY A 62 -21.37 3.95 -0.73
C GLY A 62 -19.93 3.70 -0.26
N ASN A 63 -18.99 3.53 -1.19
CA ASN A 63 -17.57 3.59 -0.86
C ASN A 63 -17.14 5.02 -0.51
N ALA A 64 -16.26 5.15 0.48
CA ALA A 64 -16.02 6.44 1.16
C ALA A 64 -14.58 6.97 1.06
N THR A 65 -13.65 6.19 0.49
CA THR A 65 -12.24 6.63 0.33
C THR A 65 -11.76 6.49 -1.10
N SER A 66 -10.67 7.16 -1.43
CA SER A 66 -10.03 7.09 -2.74
C SER A 66 -8.52 7.02 -2.59
N MET A 67 -7.83 6.47 -3.60
CA MET A 67 -6.36 6.43 -3.58
C MET A 67 -5.71 7.82 -3.51
N ARG A 68 -6.43 8.91 -3.86
CA ARG A 68 -5.94 10.28 -3.67
C ARG A 68 -5.79 10.69 -2.21
N ARG A 69 -6.45 9.99 -1.29
CA ARG A 69 -6.39 10.30 0.15
C ARG A 69 -5.27 9.58 0.88
N LEU A 70 -4.57 8.65 0.20
CA LEU A 70 -3.44 7.93 0.78
C LEU A 70 -2.39 8.92 1.31
N PRO A 71 -1.72 8.62 2.43
CA PRO A 71 -0.69 9.50 2.98
C PRO A 71 0.43 9.74 1.96
N ASP A 72 0.83 11.00 1.80
CA ASP A 72 1.96 11.39 0.94
C ASP A 72 3.25 10.62 1.29
N SER A 73 3.44 10.26 2.56
CA SER A 73 4.59 9.49 3.04
C SER A 73 4.51 7.97 2.82
N LEU A 74 3.46 7.45 2.18
CA LEU A 74 3.35 6.02 1.83
C LEU A 74 4.31 5.69 0.68
N ASP A 75 5.13 4.65 0.82
CA ASP A 75 6.16 4.32 -0.17
C ASP A 75 5.59 3.54 -1.34
N MET A 76 4.71 2.57 -1.06
CA MET A 76 4.06 1.77 -2.08
C MET A 76 2.59 1.50 -1.74
N VAL A 77 1.75 1.47 -2.77
CA VAL A 77 0.38 0.97 -2.67
C VAL A 77 0.19 -0.19 -3.64
N MET A 78 -0.37 -1.28 -3.12
CA MET A 78 -0.74 -2.45 -3.90
C MET A 78 -2.19 -2.25 -4.36
N VAL A 79 -2.40 -2.20 -5.67
CA VAL A 79 -3.71 -2.29 -6.31
C VAL A 79 -4.14 -3.75 -6.19
N PHE A 80 -5.10 -4.02 -5.31
CA PHE A 80 -5.57 -5.37 -4.99
C PHE A 80 -6.99 -5.61 -5.52
N PRO A 81 -7.14 -6.19 -6.73
CA PRO A 81 -8.44 -6.40 -7.34
C PRO A 81 -9.08 -7.74 -6.98
N ASP A 82 -10.40 -7.70 -6.77
CA ASP A 82 -11.28 -8.88 -6.76
C ASP A 82 -12.61 -8.52 -7.46
N TYR A 83 -13.52 -7.86 -6.76
CA TYR A 83 -14.85 -7.48 -7.25
C TYR A 83 -14.87 -6.19 -8.11
N THR A 84 -13.83 -5.95 -8.91
CA THR A 84 -13.75 -4.76 -9.78
C THR A 84 -13.60 -5.18 -11.24
N PRO A 85 -14.71 -5.24 -12.00
CA PRO A 85 -14.68 -5.77 -13.35
C PRO A 85 -13.89 -4.85 -14.30
N PRO A 86 -13.35 -5.37 -15.42
CA PRO A 86 -12.47 -4.62 -16.33
C PRO A 86 -13.07 -3.32 -16.90
N GLU A 87 -14.39 -3.25 -17.05
CA GLU A 87 -15.13 -2.10 -17.56
C GLU A 87 -15.45 -1.05 -16.49
N ASN A 88 -15.14 -1.32 -15.21
CA ASN A 88 -15.42 -0.39 -14.13
C ASN A 88 -14.61 0.92 -14.28
N ALA A 89 -15.24 2.06 -13.97
CA ALA A 89 -14.63 3.38 -14.06
C ALA A 89 -13.33 3.52 -13.24
N TYR A 90 -13.16 2.72 -12.18
CA TYR A 90 -11.95 2.64 -11.38
C TYR A 90 -10.69 2.50 -12.24
N TRP A 91 -10.69 1.66 -13.26
CA TRP A 91 -9.50 1.43 -14.08
C TRP A 91 -9.08 2.68 -14.86
N ASN A 92 -10.05 3.41 -15.43
CA ASN A 92 -9.76 4.67 -16.09
C ASN A 92 -9.26 5.73 -15.09
N VAL A 93 -9.85 5.80 -13.89
CA VAL A 93 -9.42 6.75 -12.83
C VAL A 93 -8.03 6.39 -12.30
N LEU A 94 -7.73 5.10 -12.13
CA LEU A 94 -6.40 4.62 -11.74
C LEU A 94 -5.35 5.15 -12.70
N LYS A 95 -5.56 4.94 -14.00
CA LYS A 95 -4.65 5.36 -15.07
C LYS A 95 -4.52 6.87 -15.21
N THR A 96 -5.64 7.58 -15.22
CA THR A 96 -5.66 9.01 -15.60
C THR A 96 -5.51 9.97 -14.43
N ASN A 97 -5.71 9.50 -13.19
CA ASN A 97 -5.74 10.34 -12.00
C ASN A 97 -4.86 9.80 -10.87
N TYR A 98 -5.11 8.58 -10.40
CA TYR A 98 -4.45 8.07 -9.18
C TYR A 98 -2.95 7.83 -9.39
N VAL A 99 -2.56 7.12 -10.45
CA VAL A 99 -1.14 6.86 -10.74
C VAL A 99 -0.36 8.16 -10.94
N PRO A 100 -0.78 9.10 -11.82
CA PRO A 100 -0.09 10.39 -11.94
C PRO A 100 0.01 11.16 -10.62
N TYR A 101 -1.07 11.21 -9.83
CA TYR A 101 -1.08 11.89 -8.54
C TYR A 101 -0.08 11.27 -7.55
N LEU A 102 -0.12 9.95 -7.37
CA LEU A 102 0.75 9.23 -6.43
C LEU A 102 2.23 9.33 -6.85
N HIS A 103 2.51 9.34 -8.15
CA HIS A 103 3.86 9.58 -8.68
C HIS A 103 4.38 10.98 -8.32
N THR A 104 3.53 12.02 -8.28
CA THR A 104 3.97 13.34 -7.80
C THR A 104 4.42 13.32 -6.34
N LYS A 105 3.98 12.33 -5.55
CA LYS A 105 4.37 12.14 -4.16
C LYS A 105 5.48 11.11 -3.99
N GLY A 106 6.00 10.54 -5.08
CA GLY A 106 6.98 9.45 -5.06
C GLY A 106 6.42 8.12 -4.54
N THR A 107 5.11 7.95 -4.44
CA THR A 107 4.49 6.67 -4.05
C THR A 107 4.44 5.76 -5.27
N LYS A 108 4.99 4.54 -5.14
CA LYS A 108 4.94 3.52 -6.18
C LYS A 108 3.59 2.82 -6.19
N VAL A 109 3.04 2.56 -7.35
CA VAL A 109 1.76 1.87 -7.53
C VAL A 109 2.03 0.52 -8.16
N ILE A 110 1.68 -0.57 -7.48
CA ILE A 110 2.03 -1.93 -7.87
C ILE A 110 0.76 -2.77 -8.00
N ILE A 111 0.64 -3.59 -9.04
CA ILE A 111 -0.49 -4.51 -9.18
C ILE A 111 -0.22 -5.79 -8.39
N THR A 112 -1.18 -6.24 -7.60
CA THR A 112 -1.17 -7.61 -7.07
C THR A 112 -1.90 -8.53 -8.04
N ILE A 113 -1.25 -9.64 -8.38
CA ILE A 113 -1.88 -10.78 -9.02
C ILE A 113 -1.85 -11.96 -8.06
N GLY A 114 -2.91 -12.78 -8.07
CA GLY A 114 -2.96 -14.00 -7.26
C GLY A 114 -1.91 -15.04 -7.67
N ASP A 115 -2.10 -16.27 -7.20
CA ASP A 115 -1.12 -17.38 -7.19
C ASP A 115 -0.79 -18.00 -8.57
N LEU A 116 -0.64 -17.16 -9.59
CA LEU A 116 -0.16 -17.44 -10.94
C LEU A 116 -0.96 -18.52 -11.69
N ASN A 117 -2.19 -18.79 -11.27
CA ASN A 117 -3.03 -19.85 -11.84
C ASN A 117 -3.26 -19.63 -13.35
N SER A 118 -3.43 -18.38 -13.79
CA SER A 118 -3.57 -18.05 -15.22
C SER A 118 -2.35 -18.49 -16.04
N ALA A 119 -1.13 -18.41 -15.49
CA ALA A 119 0.08 -18.87 -16.17
C ALA A 119 0.10 -20.38 -16.43
N THR A 120 -0.64 -21.15 -15.63
CA THR A 120 -0.66 -22.62 -15.70
C THR A 120 -1.85 -23.17 -16.49
N THR A 121 -2.76 -22.30 -16.93
CA THR A 121 -4.04 -22.66 -17.57
C THR A 121 -4.28 -21.93 -18.89
N THR A 122 -3.58 -20.83 -19.16
CA THR A 122 -3.74 -20.04 -20.38
C THR A 122 -2.51 -20.10 -21.28
N GLY A 123 -2.74 -20.08 -22.60
CA GLY A 123 -1.68 -20.08 -23.60
C GLY A 123 -0.83 -21.36 -23.63
N GLY A 124 0.30 -21.29 -24.34
CA GLY A 124 1.31 -22.35 -24.35
C GLY A 124 2.04 -22.43 -23.01
N GLN A 125 2.30 -23.65 -22.52
CA GLN A 125 2.98 -23.88 -21.24
C GLN A 125 4.45 -24.28 -21.46
N ASP A 126 5.06 -23.64 -22.45
CA ASP A 126 6.46 -23.73 -22.84
C ASP A 126 7.14 -22.36 -22.72
N SER A 127 8.42 -22.28 -23.07
CA SER A 127 9.19 -21.04 -22.96
C SER A 127 8.59 -19.88 -23.74
N THR A 128 8.02 -20.15 -24.92
CA THR A 128 7.39 -19.15 -25.80
C THR A 128 6.10 -18.62 -25.18
N GLY A 129 5.24 -19.53 -24.69
CA GLY A 129 3.97 -19.16 -24.09
C GLY A 129 4.13 -18.42 -22.76
N TYR A 130 5.07 -18.82 -21.89
CA TYR A 130 5.38 -18.03 -20.69
C TYR A 130 5.94 -16.65 -21.02
N ALA A 131 6.76 -16.52 -22.08
CA ALA A 131 7.27 -15.23 -22.52
C ALA A 131 6.14 -14.32 -23.02
N ALA A 132 5.20 -14.87 -23.80
CA ALA A 132 4.02 -14.13 -24.25
C ALA A 132 3.13 -13.72 -23.07
N TRP A 133 2.83 -14.63 -22.15
CA TRP A 133 2.05 -14.36 -20.95
C TRP A 133 2.69 -13.29 -20.05
N ALA A 134 3.99 -13.35 -19.81
CA ALA A 134 4.68 -12.31 -19.03
C ALA A 134 4.64 -10.95 -19.74
N LYS A 135 4.73 -10.94 -21.08
CA LYS A 135 4.60 -9.71 -21.87
C LYS A 135 3.21 -9.11 -21.76
N THR A 136 2.13 -9.90 -21.81
CA THR A 136 0.77 -9.34 -21.70
C THR A 136 0.53 -8.68 -20.34
N ILE A 137 1.10 -9.24 -19.27
CA ILE A 137 1.06 -8.64 -17.93
C ILE A 137 1.82 -7.31 -17.91
N TYR A 138 3.03 -7.26 -18.48
CA TYR A 138 3.83 -6.04 -18.55
C TYR A 138 3.15 -4.97 -19.42
N ASP A 139 2.68 -5.33 -20.61
CA ASP A 139 1.99 -4.42 -21.52
C ASP A 139 0.75 -3.82 -20.86
N LYS A 140 -0.05 -4.66 -20.18
CA LYS A 140 -1.21 -4.18 -19.44
C LYS A 140 -0.76 -3.26 -18.30
N TRP A 141 -0.09 -3.78 -17.28
CA TRP A 141 0.04 -3.03 -16.03
C TRP A 141 1.12 -1.95 -16.09
N VAL A 142 2.21 -2.15 -16.83
CA VAL A 142 3.27 -1.15 -16.94
C VAL A 142 3.04 -0.24 -18.13
N THR A 143 2.79 -0.78 -19.33
CA THR A 143 2.70 0.08 -20.53
C THR A 143 1.38 0.86 -20.56
N GLU A 144 0.25 0.24 -20.23
CA GLU A 144 -1.06 0.91 -20.30
C GLU A 144 -1.39 1.75 -19.05
N TYR A 145 -1.04 1.27 -17.85
CA TYR A 145 -1.38 1.92 -16.57
C TYR A 145 -0.21 2.66 -15.91
N ASN A 146 1.01 2.56 -16.46
CA ASN A 146 2.22 3.15 -15.89
C ASN A 146 2.51 2.68 -14.45
N LEU A 147 2.16 1.44 -14.10
CA LEU A 147 2.46 0.91 -12.78
C LEU A 147 3.96 0.62 -12.60
N ASP A 148 4.38 0.55 -11.34
CA ASP A 148 5.78 0.50 -10.92
C ASP A 148 6.28 -0.91 -10.62
N GLY A 149 5.44 -1.92 -10.77
CA GLY A 149 5.83 -3.30 -10.51
C GLY A 149 4.68 -4.26 -10.45
N ILE A 150 5.01 -5.46 -10.01
CA ILE A 150 4.09 -6.56 -9.77
C ILE A 150 4.34 -7.18 -8.39
N ASP A 151 3.26 -7.58 -7.76
CA ASP A 151 3.22 -8.40 -6.56
C ASP A 151 2.53 -9.73 -6.89
N ILE A 152 3.14 -10.85 -6.48
CA ILE A 152 2.56 -12.19 -6.63
C ILE A 152 2.14 -12.70 -5.25
N ASP A 153 0.84 -12.85 -5.06
CA ASP A 153 0.26 -13.37 -3.82
C ASP A 153 0.19 -14.90 -3.87
N VAL A 154 1.01 -15.55 -3.05
CA VAL A 154 1.24 -17.00 -3.05
C VAL A 154 0.94 -17.57 -1.68
N GLU A 155 -0.29 -18.07 -1.53
CA GLU A 155 -0.79 -18.65 -0.28
C GLU A 155 -0.84 -20.19 -0.31
N SER A 156 -0.33 -20.81 -1.37
CA SER A 156 -0.25 -22.26 -1.52
C SER A 156 1.19 -22.77 -1.64
N ASN A 157 1.39 -24.06 -1.38
CA ASN A 157 2.69 -24.73 -1.56
C ASN A 157 2.64 -25.65 -2.80
N PRO A 158 2.90 -25.12 -4.01
CA PRO A 158 2.82 -25.92 -5.23
C PRO A 158 3.91 -26.98 -5.26
N THR A 159 3.58 -28.16 -5.80
CA THR A 159 4.50 -29.29 -5.95
C THR A 159 4.49 -29.85 -7.38
N GLY A 160 5.43 -30.75 -7.70
CA GLY A 160 5.49 -31.47 -8.96
C GLY A 160 5.42 -30.57 -10.20
N THR A 161 4.57 -30.94 -11.15
CA THR A 161 4.38 -30.18 -12.40
C THR A 161 3.88 -28.75 -12.15
N THR A 162 3.01 -28.53 -11.16
CA THR A 162 2.49 -27.19 -10.83
C THR A 162 3.62 -26.27 -10.37
N LEU A 163 4.53 -26.78 -9.52
CA LEU A 163 5.72 -26.05 -9.10
C LEU A 163 6.58 -25.63 -10.30
N THR A 164 6.89 -26.57 -11.20
CA THR A 164 7.69 -26.30 -12.41
C THR A 164 7.06 -25.19 -13.27
N LYS A 165 5.74 -25.24 -13.47
CA LYS A 165 5.02 -24.24 -14.27
C LYS A 165 5.03 -22.86 -13.62
N LYS A 166 4.74 -22.77 -12.31
CA LYS A 166 4.78 -21.48 -11.59
C LYS A 166 6.19 -20.89 -11.56
N VAL A 167 7.23 -21.71 -11.35
CA VAL A 167 8.64 -21.23 -11.40
C VAL A 167 9.00 -20.72 -12.80
N ALA A 168 8.56 -21.39 -13.86
CA ALA A 168 8.76 -20.91 -15.24
C ALA A 168 8.06 -19.56 -15.49
N ALA A 169 6.84 -19.39 -14.98
CA ALA A 169 6.11 -18.13 -15.04
C ALA A 169 6.85 -16.98 -14.33
N VAL A 170 7.34 -17.19 -13.11
CA VAL A 170 8.14 -16.18 -12.39
C VAL A 170 9.44 -15.84 -13.13
N LYS A 171 10.12 -16.83 -13.70
CA LYS A 171 11.31 -16.59 -14.54
C LYS A 171 10.98 -15.73 -15.75
N ALA A 172 9.83 -15.94 -16.39
CA ALA A 172 9.40 -15.10 -17.51
C ALA A 172 9.08 -13.67 -17.07
N LEU A 173 8.39 -13.47 -15.94
CA LEU A 173 8.16 -12.15 -15.35
C LEU A 173 9.47 -11.42 -14.99
N SER A 174 10.49 -12.17 -14.55
CA SER A 174 11.78 -11.58 -14.12
C SER A 174 12.57 -10.88 -15.23
N LYS A 175 12.16 -11.05 -16.51
CA LYS A 175 12.66 -10.26 -17.63
C LYS A 175 12.18 -8.80 -17.60
N TYR A 176 11.04 -8.54 -16.96
CA TYR A 176 10.38 -7.23 -16.93
C TYR A 176 10.38 -6.59 -15.54
N PHE A 177 10.41 -7.41 -14.49
CA PHE A 177 10.31 -6.99 -13.10
C PHE A 177 11.48 -7.51 -12.27
N GLY A 178 11.82 -6.79 -11.20
CA GLY A 178 12.77 -7.24 -10.20
C GLY A 178 14.22 -6.91 -10.55
N PRO A 179 15.17 -7.28 -9.67
CA PRO A 179 16.56 -6.86 -9.74
C PRO A 179 17.30 -7.32 -11.01
N ARG A 180 16.78 -8.30 -11.75
CA ARG A 180 17.40 -8.83 -12.97
C ARG A 180 16.89 -8.21 -14.26
N SER A 181 15.80 -7.44 -14.20
CA SER A 181 15.14 -6.89 -15.38
C SER A 181 15.84 -5.65 -15.95
N GLY A 182 16.54 -4.89 -15.11
CA GLY A 182 17.10 -3.58 -15.49
C GLY A 182 16.06 -2.47 -15.73
N THR A 183 14.77 -2.74 -15.51
CA THR A 183 13.68 -1.77 -15.77
C THR A 183 13.39 -0.83 -14.60
N GLY A 184 13.92 -1.16 -13.41
CA GLY A 184 13.57 -0.49 -12.15
C GLY A 184 12.18 -0.86 -11.60
N LYS A 185 11.39 -1.66 -12.33
CA LYS A 185 10.05 -2.10 -11.90
C LYS A 185 10.15 -3.18 -10.83
N LYS A 186 9.32 -3.07 -9.79
CA LYS A 186 9.37 -3.92 -8.61
C LYS A 186 8.80 -5.31 -8.87
N PHE A 187 9.41 -6.31 -8.25
CA PHE A 187 8.89 -7.67 -8.19
C PHE A 187 8.80 -8.13 -6.73
N ILE A 188 7.58 -8.22 -6.23
CA ILE A 188 7.28 -8.58 -4.85
C ILE A 188 6.73 -10.00 -4.81
N TYR A 189 7.13 -10.75 -3.80
CA TYR A 189 6.55 -12.04 -3.44
C TYR A 189 5.85 -11.89 -2.09
N ASP A 190 4.53 -11.97 -2.09
CA ASP A 190 3.69 -11.94 -0.89
C ASP A 190 3.19 -13.35 -0.55
N THR A 191 3.19 -13.68 0.74
CA THR A 191 2.82 -15.03 1.19
C THR A 191 2.45 -15.08 2.67
N ASN A 192 1.60 -16.04 3.03
CA ASN A 192 1.38 -16.44 4.43
C ASN A 192 2.27 -17.63 4.86
N GLN A 193 3.20 -18.10 4.01
CA GLN A 193 4.00 -19.31 4.22
C GLN A 193 5.42 -19.02 4.74
N ASN A 194 6.02 -20.06 5.34
CA ASN A 194 7.48 -20.16 5.51
C ASN A 194 8.17 -20.35 4.14
N PRO A 195 9.51 -20.23 4.02
CA PRO A 195 10.19 -20.38 2.72
C PRO A 195 9.97 -21.78 2.13
N THR A 196 9.09 -21.85 1.12
CA THR A 196 8.74 -23.07 0.41
C THR A 196 9.76 -23.41 -0.69
N THR A 197 9.67 -24.60 -1.28
CA THR A 197 10.45 -24.97 -2.47
C THR A 197 10.22 -24.00 -3.65
N PHE A 198 9.01 -23.46 -3.75
CA PHE A 198 8.70 -22.42 -4.73
C PHE A 198 9.53 -21.16 -4.47
N PHE A 199 9.48 -20.61 -3.25
CA PHE A 199 10.26 -19.43 -2.87
C PHE A 199 11.77 -19.63 -3.12
N THR A 200 12.34 -20.75 -2.66
CA THR A 200 13.78 -21.01 -2.81
C THR A 200 14.21 -21.16 -4.27
N SER A 201 13.28 -21.46 -5.19
CA SER A 201 13.52 -21.49 -6.63
C SER A 201 13.54 -20.10 -7.29
N ILE A 202 12.97 -19.07 -6.63
CA ILE A 202 12.74 -17.75 -7.23
C ILE A 202 13.34 -16.58 -6.45
N TYR A 203 13.81 -16.75 -5.20
CA TYR A 203 14.16 -15.63 -4.31
C TYR A 203 15.17 -14.61 -4.90
N LYS A 204 16.03 -15.04 -5.83
CA LYS A 204 16.99 -14.15 -6.52
C LYS A 204 16.37 -13.28 -7.63
N LEU A 205 15.09 -13.48 -7.92
CA LEU A 205 14.33 -12.79 -8.98
C LEU A 205 13.45 -11.66 -8.43
N ILE A 206 13.27 -11.60 -7.11
CA ILE A 206 12.36 -10.68 -6.42
C ILE A 206 13.13 -9.59 -5.66
N ASP A 207 12.52 -8.41 -5.53
CA ASP A 207 13.03 -7.31 -4.71
C ASP A 207 12.72 -7.54 -3.23
N TYR A 208 11.47 -7.89 -2.91
CA TYR A 208 10.96 -7.98 -1.55
C TYR A 208 10.14 -9.25 -1.32
N THR A 209 10.17 -9.71 -0.06
CA THR A 209 9.33 -10.78 0.48
C THR A 209 8.40 -10.19 1.54
N PHE A 210 7.12 -10.25 1.27
CA PHE A 210 6.07 -9.80 2.15
C PHE A 210 5.50 -11.03 2.88
N LEU A 211 5.52 -10.98 4.21
CA LEU A 211 4.93 -12.02 5.04
C LEU A 211 3.59 -11.54 5.60
N GLN A 212 2.50 -12.12 5.15
CA GLN A 212 1.17 -11.95 5.75
C GLN A 212 1.16 -12.53 7.17
N ALA A 213 1.43 -11.68 8.15
CA ALA A 213 1.59 -12.06 9.56
C ALA A 213 0.38 -11.63 10.40
N TYR A 214 -0.82 -11.65 9.82
CA TYR A 214 -2.05 -11.23 10.47
C TYR A 214 -2.30 -12.08 11.72
N GLY A 215 -2.56 -11.44 12.86
CA GLY A 215 -2.78 -12.11 14.14
C GLY A 215 -1.52 -12.70 14.81
N ARG A 216 -0.35 -12.68 14.16
CA ARG A 216 0.86 -13.36 14.68
C ARG A 216 1.60 -12.53 15.73
N SER A 217 2.45 -13.15 16.54
CA SER A 217 3.30 -12.42 17.51
C SER A 217 4.62 -11.99 16.86
N THR A 218 5.31 -11.01 17.45
CA THR A 218 6.68 -10.65 17.04
C THR A 218 7.67 -11.81 17.26
N SER A 219 7.43 -12.70 18.22
CA SER A 219 8.21 -13.93 18.36
C SER A 219 8.04 -14.87 17.17
N ASN A 220 6.84 -14.95 16.58
CA ASN A 220 6.63 -15.69 15.34
C ASN A 220 7.33 -15.02 14.15
N LEU A 221 7.35 -13.68 14.06
CA LEU A 221 8.14 -12.97 13.04
C LEU A 221 9.63 -13.34 13.13
N THR A 222 10.20 -13.36 14.34
CA THR A 222 11.59 -13.80 14.55
C THR A 222 11.81 -15.23 14.08
N SER A 223 10.96 -16.17 14.48
CA SER A 223 11.08 -17.56 14.06
C SER A 223 10.96 -17.74 12.54
N THR A 224 10.01 -17.05 11.90
CA THR A 224 9.84 -17.12 10.44
C THR A 224 10.99 -16.45 9.69
N PHE A 225 11.46 -15.27 10.12
CA PHE A 225 12.60 -14.62 9.47
C PHE A 225 13.88 -15.44 9.58
N ASN A 226 14.12 -16.14 10.70
CA ASN A 226 15.27 -17.04 10.83
C ASN A 226 15.32 -18.12 9.73
N LEU A 227 14.17 -18.55 9.21
CA LEU A 227 14.10 -19.48 8.08
C LEU A 227 14.42 -18.77 6.74
N TYR A 228 13.95 -17.54 6.58
CA TYR A 228 14.20 -16.73 5.38
C TYR A 228 15.64 -16.19 5.29
N ALA A 229 16.34 -16.04 6.42
CA ALA A 229 17.67 -15.43 6.53
C ALA A 229 18.77 -16.15 5.71
N ALA A 230 18.53 -17.41 5.31
CA ALA A 230 19.42 -18.14 4.40
C ALA A 230 19.34 -17.68 2.93
N TYR A 231 18.29 -16.93 2.57
CA TYR A 231 17.96 -16.57 1.18
C TYR A 231 17.90 -15.07 0.94
N ILE A 232 17.44 -14.30 1.94
CA ILE A 232 17.26 -12.86 1.83
C ILE A 232 17.87 -12.14 3.05
N THR A 233 18.30 -10.90 2.81
CA THR A 233 18.71 -9.98 3.87
C THR A 233 17.47 -9.32 4.51
N PRO A 234 17.56 -8.86 5.77
CA PRO A 234 16.44 -8.24 6.48
C PRO A 234 15.75 -7.10 5.71
N ASP A 235 16.51 -6.26 5.00
CA ASP A 235 16.00 -5.11 4.22
C ASP A 235 15.05 -5.50 3.08
N LYS A 236 14.99 -6.79 2.73
CA LYS A 236 14.05 -7.34 1.75
C LYS A 236 12.78 -7.91 2.36
N PHE A 237 12.67 -7.96 3.68
CA PHE A 237 11.57 -8.61 4.39
C PHE A 237 10.63 -7.59 5.04
N LEU A 238 9.34 -7.69 4.72
CA LEU A 238 8.29 -6.84 5.29
C LEU A 238 7.21 -7.73 5.93
N PRO A 239 7.06 -7.76 7.27
CA PRO A 239 5.91 -8.37 7.91
C PRO A 239 4.67 -7.48 7.74
N GLY A 240 3.54 -8.12 7.48
CA GLY A 240 2.25 -7.48 7.25
C GLY A 240 1.28 -7.67 8.41
N PHE A 241 0.53 -6.61 8.70
CA PHE A 241 -0.64 -6.65 9.57
C PHE A 241 -1.91 -6.36 8.76
N SER A 242 -3.09 -6.62 9.30
CA SER A 242 -4.37 -6.35 8.65
C SER A 242 -5.19 -5.32 9.42
N PHE A 243 -5.79 -4.35 8.73
CA PHE A 243 -6.88 -3.58 9.30
C PHE A 243 -8.14 -4.43 9.43
N TYR A 244 -9.10 -3.98 10.24
CA TYR A 244 -10.40 -4.65 10.30
C TYR A 244 -11.21 -4.43 9.01
N GLU A 245 -11.37 -5.49 8.24
CA GLU A 245 -12.30 -5.53 7.12
C GLU A 245 -13.74 -5.61 7.62
N GLU A 246 -14.64 -4.86 6.99
CA GLU A 246 -16.07 -4.97 7.24
C GLU A 246 -16.55 -6.41 7.05
N ASN A 247 -17.16 -6.97 8.10
CA ASN A 247 -17.64 -8.36 8.15
C ASN A 247 -16.53 -9.41 7.95
N GLY A 248 -15.26 -9.01 8.05
CA GLY A 248 -14.12 -9.89 7.90
C GLY A 248 -13.61 -10.46 9.23
N ALA A 249 -12.46 -11.11 9.15
CA ALA A 249 -11.79 -11.69 10.31
C ALA A 249 -11.32 -10.61 11.29
N SER A 250 -11.49 -10.87 12.58
CA SER A 250 -10.92 -10.04 13.64
C SER A 250 -9.52 -10.55 14.02
N TRP A 251 -8.50 -10.11 13.28
CA TRP A 251 -7.10 -10.46 13.56
C TRP A 251 -6.56 -9.79 14.85
N GLY A 252 -7.20 -8.71 15.29
CA GLY A 252 -6.79 -7.93 16.47
C GLY A 252 -5.48 -7.16 16.28
N ASP A 253 -5.10 -6.90 15.02
CA ASP A 253 -3.82 -6.27 14.66
C ASP A 253 -3.78 -4.77 14.97
N VAL A 254 -4.95 -4.13 14.91
CA VAL A 254 -5.19 -2.74 15.24
C VAL A 254 -6.30 -2.67 16.28
N GLN A 255 -6.03 -2.04 17.42
CA GLN A 255 -7.02 -1.81 18.48
C GLN A 255 -7.41 -0.34 18.53
N TYR A 256 -8.66 -0.09 18.89
CA TYR A 256 -9.18 1.27 19.08
C TYR A 256 -9.96 1.37 20.39
N PRO A 257 -9.73 2.42 21.20
CA PRO A 257 -8.59 3.35 21.13
C PRO A 257 -7.28 2.67 21.54
N ASP A 258 -6.16 3.05 20.92
CA ASP A 258 -4.82 2.59 21.30
C ASP A 258 -3.91 3.79 21.62
N ALA A 259 -4.10 4.35 22.81
CA ALA A 259 -3.33 5.50 23.29
C ALA A 259 -1.88 5.14 23.64
N THR A 260 -1.60 3.88 23.97
CA THR A 260 -0.28 3.40 24.40
C THR A 260 0.55 2.82 23.24
N LEU A 261 -0.02 2.80 22.02
CA LEU A 261 0.60 2.30 20.79
C LEU A 261 1.11 0.86 20.96
N GLN A 262 0.28 0.01 21.55
CA GLN A 262 0.58 -1.40 21.85
C GLN A 262 -0.06 -2.39 20.87
N SER A 263 -0.91 -1.91 19.95
CA SER A 263 -1.43 -2.74 18.85
C SER A 263 -0.31 -3.44 18.10
N ARG A 264 -0.60 -4.63 17.59
CA ARG A 264 0.37 -5.47 16.87
C ARG A 264 1.00 -4.73 15.69
N CYS A 265 0.25 -3.88 14.98
CA CYS A 265 0.81 -3.05 13.91
C CYS A 265 2.00 -2.18 14.39
N TYR A 266 1.90 -1.56 15.57
CA TYR A 266 2.99 -0.77 16.15
C TYR A 266 4.11 -1.63 16.72
N GLN A 267 3.80 -2.85 17.18
CA GLN A 267 4.84 -3.82 17.54
C GLN A 267 5.64 -4.25 16.31
N TYR A 268 5.00 -4.48 15.17
CA TYR A 268 5.65 -4.82 13.90
C TYR A 268 6.52 -3.66 13.39
N ALA A 269 6.04 -2.43 13.54
CA ALA A 269 6.79 -1.23 13.21
C ALA A 269 8.14 -1.17 13.96
N ARG A 270 8.13 -1.48 15.27
CA ARG A 270 9.32 -1.48 16.13
C ARG A 270 10.19 -2.74 16.00
N TRP A 271 9.59 -3.86 15.63
CA TRP A 271 10.28 -5.15 15.58
C TRP A 271 11.42 -5.12 14.55
N GLN A 272 12.55 -5.73 14.92
CA GLN A 272 13.68 -6.00 14.04
C GLN A 272 14.14 -7.45 14.24
N PRO A 273 14.49 -8.16 13.16
CA PRO A 273 15.16 -9.44 13.29
C PRO A 273 16.57 -9.25 13.85
N THR A 274 17.15 -10.29 14.47
CA THR A 274 18.50 -10.21 15.06
C THR A 274 19.60 -10.01 14.01
N GLN A 275 19.31 -10.32 12.75
CA GLN A 275 20.22 -10.22 11.62
C GLN A 275 20.35 -8.79 11.06
N GLY A 276 19.51 -7.83 11.50
CA GLY A 276 19.60 -6.43 11.06
C GLY A 276 18.25 -5.74 10.91
N THR A 277 18.24 -4.61 10.19
CA THR A 277 17.03 -3.80 10.01
C THR A 277 16.16 -4.36 8.88
N LYS A 278 14.89 -4.65 9.19
CA LYS A 278 13.89 -5.12 8.21
C LYS A 278 13.62 -4.06 7.13
N GLY A 279 13.04 -4.49 6.02
CA GLY A 279 12.72 -3.60 4.90
C GLY A 279 11.62 -2.58 5.19
N GLY A 280 10.71 -2.89 6.11
CA GLY A 280 9.52 -2.08 6.38
C GLY A 280 8.38 -2.91 6.96
N VAL A 281 7.14 -2.43 6.81
CA VAL A 281 5.92 -3.22 7.04
C VAL A 281 4.88 -2.92 5.98
N PHE A 282 3.90 -3.81 5.84
CA PHE A 282 2.71 -3.55 5.04
C PHE A 282 1.40 -3.70 5.83
N SER A 283 0.35 -3.05 5.35
CA SER A 283 -1.01 -3.23 5.87
C SER A 283 -1.92 -3.83 4.81
N TYR A 284 -2.66 -4.88 5.14
CA TYR A 284 -3.80 -5.31 4.34
C TYR A 284 -5.04 -4.46 4.65
N ALA A 285 -5.86 -4.20 3.62
CA ALA A 285 -7.03 -3.34 3.66
C ALA A 285 -6.72 -1.91 4.18
N ILE A 286 -5.74 -1.22 3.59
CA ILE A 286 -5.39 0.16 4.01
C ILE A 286 -6.55 1.15 3.85
N ASP A 287 -7.52 0.85 2.99
CA ASP A 287 -8.80 1.58 2.89
C ASP A 287 -9.61 1.57 4.20
N ARG A 288 -9.25 0.69 5.15
CA ARG A 288 -9.84 0.51 6.48
C ARG A 288 -9.01 1.13 7.60
N ASP A 289 -8.06 2.01 7.30
CA ASP A 289 -7.43 2.88 8.29
C ASP A 289 -8.40 4.02 8.69
N VAL A 290 -9.41 3.62 9.46
CA VAL A 290 -10.56 4.42 9.90
C VAL A 290 -10.51 4.64 11.42
N PRO A 291 -11.17 5.67 11.98
CA PRO A 291 -10.96 6.10 13.37
C PRO A 291 -11.41 5.09 14.46
N TYR A 292 -12.16 4.05 14.11
CA TYR A 292 -12.62 3.00 15.03
C TYR A 292 -13.07 1.74 14.26
N ILE A 293 -13.11 0.59 14.95
CA ILE A 293 -13.59 -0.68 14.39
C ILE A 293 -15.09 -0.59 14.09
N THR A 294 -15.48 -0.86 12.84
CA THR A 294 -16.89 -0.82 12.41
C THR A 294 -17.12 -1.66 11.16
N ASN A 295 -18.34 -2.17 10.95
CA ASN A 295 -18.74 -2.76 9.65
C ASN A 295 -19.23 -1.73 8.63
N SER A 296 -19.44 -0.47 9.06
CA SER A 296 -19.79 0.60 8.15
C SER A 296 -18.61 0.97 7.26
N ILE A 297 -18.88 1.26 5.99
CA ILE A 297 -17.92 1.86 5.09
C ILE A 297 -17.87 3.36 5.38
N ILE A 298 -16.75 3.82 5.91
CA ILE A 298 -16.51 5.23 6.25
C ILE A 298 -15.15 5.66 5.70
N ALA A 299 -14.95 6.97 5.56
CA ALA A 299 -13.73 7.50 4.97
C ALA A 299 -12.52 7.24 5.90
N ALA A 300 -11.43 6.72 5.33
CA ALA A 300 -10.16 6.59 6.02
C ALA A 300 -9.54 7.96 6.34
N ASP A 301 -8.95 8.06 7.54
CA ASP A 301 -8.14 9.21 7.99
C ASP A 301 -6.63 8.91 7.96
N TYR A 302 -6.29 7.63 7.77
CA TYR A 302 -4.95 7.09 7.69
C TYR A 302 -4.09 7.35 8.94
N ALA A 303 -4.73 7.47 10.10
CA ALA A 303 -4.07 7.83 11.34
C ALA A 303 -3.06 6.77 11.81
N VAL A 304 -3.38 5.48 11.66
CA VAL A 304 -2.48 4.39 12.06
C VAL A 304 -1.28 4.32 11.12
N THR A 305 -1.50 4.40 9.81
CA THR A 305 -0.45 4.40 8.79
C THR A 305 0.55 5.53 9.04
N LYS A 306 0.07 6.76 9.25
CA LYS A 306 0.94 7.91 9.55
C LYS A 306 1.76 7.74 10.83
N LYS A 307 1.16 7.19 11.89
CA LYS A 307 1.86 6.91 13.15
C LYS A 307 2.93 5.83 12.95
N LEU A 308 2.60 4.80 12.19
CA LEU A 308 3.48 3.67 11.93
C LEU A 308 4.74 4.10 11.16
N ILE A 309 4.58 4.95 10.15
CA ILE A 309 5.70 5.54 9.39
C ILE A 309 6.67 6.28 10.33
N LYS A 310 6.15 7.08 11.25
CA LYS A 310 6.97 7.81 12.24
C LYS A 310 7.70 6.89 13.21
N ILE A 311 7.07 5.78 13.61
CA ILE A 311 7.71 4.80 14.51
C ILE A 311 8.87 4.10 13.82
N MET A 312 8.73 3.79 12.53
CA MET A 312 9.79 3.12 11.77
C MET A 312 10.95 4.06 11.42
N ASN A 313 10.68 5.35 11.28
CA ASN A 313 11.64 6.35 10.80
C ASN A 313 11.60 7.60 11.71
N PRO A 314 12.13 7.50 12.95
CA PRO A 314 12.13 8.58 13.93
C PRO A 314 13.14 9.69 13.63
#